data_AF-A0A2G8K2W0-F1
#
_entry.id   AF-A0A2G8K2W0-F1
#
_cell.length_a   1.000
_cell.length_b   1.000
_cell.length_c   1.000
_cell.angle_alpha   90.00
_cell.angle_beta   90.00
_cell.angle_gamma   90.00
#
_symmetry.space_group_name_H-M   'P 1'
#
loop_
_entity.id
_entity.type
_entity.pdbx_description
1 polymer ?
#
loop_
_entity_poly.entity_id
_entity_poly.type
_entity_poly.pdbx_seq_one_letter_code
_entity_poly.pdbx_strand_id
1 'polypeptide(L)'
;MMAHFLDTAKHVSSITLNFFETGHGQNEGDNMHSVVERAVKRVGDIILPTQLATVIRMASRNPYHVKELQTSDVSDWKQLAQERRVLRVRTSEEGEVIDWTKFMSIKLMKVSPGKILYKTSHLQEGFSTINLDLNRRKSNPLSGLLVRTIERPKISEAKYNDLLSFCSGDTPVIFHPEHKAFFEGLPH
;
A
#
# COMPACT_ATOMS: atom_id res chain seq x y z
N MET A 1 -3.70 2.89 8.22
CA MET A 1 -3.62 1.45 8.54
C MET A 1 -3.29 1.20 10.02
N MET A 2 -2.08 1.51 10.50
CA MET A 2 -1.67 1.17 11.88
C MET A 2 -2.62 1.68 12.97
N ALA A 3 -3.06 2.94 12.88
CA ALA A 3 -4.04 3.49 13.82
C ALA A 3 -5.36 2.71 13.83
N HIS A 4 -5.85 2.28 12.66
CA HIS A 4 -7.07 1.45 12.56
C HIS A 4 -6.86 0.05 13.15
N PHE A 5 -5.70 -0.56 12.96
CA PHE A 5 -5.37 -1.83 13.61
C PHE A 5 -5.32 -1.68 15.14
N LEU A 6 -4.73 -0.59 15.65
CA LEU A 6 -4.68 -0.32 17.09
C LEU A 6 -6.07 -0.13 17.72
N ASP A 7 -6.98 0.52 16.97
CA ASP A 7 -8.38 0.72 17.38
C ASP A 7 -9.15 -0.61 17.46
N THR A 8 -8.87 -1.56 16.56
CA THR A 8 -9.58 -2.86 16.48
C THR A 8 -8.95 -3.97 17.32
N ALA A 9 -7.64 -3.90 17.57
CA ALA A 9 -6.92 -4.91 18.32
C ALA A 9 -7.33 -4.92 19.80
N LYS A 10 -7.61 -6.10 20.37
CA LYS A 10 -8.04 -6.24 21.78
C LYS A 10 -6.88 -5.98 22.75
N HIS A 11 -5.72 -6.58 22.48
CA HIS A 11 -4.60 -6.65 23.45
C HIS A 11 -3.39 -5.78 23.09
N VAL A 12 -3.39 -5.12 21.92
CA VAL A 12 -2.29 -4.24 21.53
C VAL A 12 -2.55 -2.83 22.08
N SER A 13 -1.62 -2.32 22.88
CA SER A 13 -1.72 -1.00 23.54
C SER A 13 -0.98 0.11 22.79
N SER A 14 0.06 -0.24 22.02
CA SER A 14 0.85 0.71 21.24
C SER A 14 1.51 0.06 20.05
N ILE A 15 1.78 0.85 19.01
CA ILE A 15 2.55 0.45 17.84
C ILE A 15 3.64 1.49 17.63
N THR A 16 4.88 1.04 17.47
CA THR A 16 6.01 1.91 17.12
C THR A 16 6.58 1.45 15.79
N LEU A 17 6.64 2.35 14.83
CA LEU A 17 7.34 2.18 13.56
C LEU A 17 8.67 2.92 13.67
N ASN A 18 9.76 2.21 13.48
CA ASN A 18 11.10 2.80 13.39
C ASN A 18 11.54 2.75 11.94
N PHE A 19 12.10 3.85 11.47
CA PHE A 19 12.66 4.00 10.13
C PHE A 19 14.19 4.04 10.25
N PHE A 20 14.88 3.54 9.24
CA PHE A 20 16.33 3.66 9.16
C PHE A 20 16.73 5.03 8.62
N GLU A 21 17.92 5.48 8.99
CA GLU A 21 18.53 6.65 8.39
C GLU A 21 18.77 6.42 6.89
N THR A 22 18.69 7.52 6.13
CA THR A 22 18.96 7.51 4.68
C THR A 22 20.35 6.93 4.40
N GLY A 23 20.42 5.86 3.60
CA GLY A 23 21.67 5.18 3.24
C GLY A 23 21.89 3.80 3.88
N HIS A 24 21.06 3.41 4.86
CA HIS A 24 21.12 2.11 5.52
C HIS A 24 19.94 1.21 5.14
N GLY A 25 19.74 1.01 3.85
CA GLY A 25 18.55 0.37 3.28
C GLY A 25 18.70 -1.09 2.87
N GLN A 26 19.71 -1.83 3.36
CA GLN A 26 19.80 -3.26 2.99
C GLN A 26 18.70 -4.03 3.73
N ASN A 27 17.59 -4.28 3.04
CA ASN A 27 16.48 -5.05 3.59
C ASN A 27 16.67 -6.52 3.21
N GLU A 28 16.53 -7.43 4.17
CA GLU A 28 16.60 -8.88 3.91
C GLU A 28 15.56 -9.32 2.86
N GLY A 29 14.45 -8.57 2.72
CA GLY A 29 13.45 -8.76 1.68
C GLY A 29 13.96 -8.53 0.25
N ASP A 30 14.99 -7.72 0.05
CA ASP A 30 15.48 -7.35 -1.29
C ASP A 30 16.03 -8.56 -2.05
N ASN A 31 16.49 -9.60 -1.35
CA ASN A 31 16.94 -10.83 -1.97
C ASN A 31 15.78 -11.56 -2.68
N MET A 32 14.63 -11.68 -2.01
CA MET A 32 13.43 -12.30 -2.62
C MET A 32 13.00 -11.54 -3.87
N HIS A 33 12.98 -10.21 -3.79
CA HIS A 33 12.64 -9.34 -4.91
C HIS A 33 13.61 -9.52 -6.08
N SER A 34 14.92 -9.57 -5.80
CA SER A 34 15.98 -9.78 -6.79
C SER A 34 15.89 -11.14 -7.49
N VAL A 35 15.44 -12.18 -6.77
CA VAL A 35 15.26 -13.54 -7.32
C VAL A 35 14.02 -13.59 -8.21
N VAL A 36 12.90 -13.01 -7.75
CA VAL A 36 11.66 -12.91 -8.53
C VAL A 36 11.88 -12.10 -9.81
N GLU A 37 12.55 -10.95 -9.73
CA GLU A 37 12.84 -10.10 -10.89
C GLU A 37 13.68 -10.86 -11.94
N ARG A 38 14.71 -11.60 -11.49
CA ARG A 38 15.51 -12.45 -12.36
C ARG A 38 14.68 -13.56 -13.02
N ALA A 39 13.74 -14.17 -12.29
CA ALA A 39 12.87 -15.20 -12.82
C ALA A 39 11.90 -14.63 -13.88
N VAL A 40 11.27 -13.48 -13.60
CA VAL A 40 10.39 -12.77 -14.55
C VAL A 40 11.15 -12.41 -15.83
N LYS A 41 12.36 -11.83 -15.72
CA LYS A 41 13.20 -11.52 -16.89
C LYS A 41 13.60 -12.75 -17.70
N ARG A 42 13.80 -13.91 -17.05
CA ARG A 42 14.17 -15.16 -17.72
C ARG A 42 13.01 -15.75 -18.52
N VAL A 43 11.78 -15.65 -18.00
CA VAL A 43 10.58 -16.16 -18.69
C VAL A 43 10.28 -15.34 -19.94
N GLY A 44 10.60 -14.05 -19.93
CA GLY A 44 10.37 -13.17 -21.08
C GLY A 44 8.91 -12.74 -21.13
N ASP A 45 8.17 -13.23 -22.13
CA ASP A 45 6.82 -12.76 -22.40
C ASP A 45 5.82 -13.29 -21.38
N ILE A 46 5.18 -12.34 -20.67
CA ILE A 46 4.09 -12.60 -19.73
C ILE A 46 2.85 -11.91 -20.28
N ILE A 47 1.90 -12.71 -20.74
CA ILE A 47 0.68 -12.24 -21.42
C ILE A 47 -0.42 -11.97 -20.39
N LEU A 48 -0.55 -12.85 -19.39
CA LEU A 48 -1.58 -12.75 -18.36
C LEU A 48 -0.98 -12.52 -16.97
N PRO A 49 -1.59 -11.66 -16.14
CA PRO A 49 -1.14 -11.47 -14.76
C PRO A 49 -1.15 -12.76 -13.93
N THR A 50 -2.05 -13.71 -14.21
CA THR A 50 -2.11 -15.01 -13.53
C THR A 50 -0.84 -15.85 -13.74
N GLN A 51 -0.13 -15.65 -14.86
CA GLN A 51 1.14 -16.33 -15.11
C GLN A 51 2.23 -15.89 -14.12
N LEU A 52 2.18 -14.63 -13.63
CA LEU A 52 3.13 -14.13 -12.65
C LEU A 52 3.09 -14.95 -11.36
N ALA A 53 1.91 -15.42 -10.92
CA ALA A 53 1.80 -16.21 -9.70
C ALA A 53 2.65 -17.48 -9.77
N THR A 54 2.61 -18.18 -10.91
CA THR A 54 3.43 -19.36 -11.19
C THR A 54 4.91 -19.02 -11.27
N VAL A 55 5.27 -17.95 -12.00
CA VAL A 55 6.67 -17.51 -12.14
C VAL A 55 7.27 -17.15 -10.79
N ILE A 56 6.55 -16.39 -9.96
CA ILE A 56 6.97 -16.01 -8.61
C ILE A 56 7.13 -17.27 -7.76
N ARG A 57 6.15 -18.18 -7.76
CA ARG A 57 6.19 -19.43 -6.99
C ARG A 57 7.44 -20.25 -7.29
N MET A 58 7.86 -20.29 -8.54
CA MET A 58 9.02 -21.05 -9.03
C MET A 58 10.34 -20.27 -9.06
N ALA A 59 10.36 -19.00 -8.63
CA ALA A 59 11.53 -18.14 -8.79
C ALA A 59 12.75 -18.60 -7.98
N SER A 60 12.51 -19.24 -6.83
CA SER A 60 13.53 -19.74 -5.92
C SER A 60 13.64 -21.26 -5.97
N ARG A 61 14.82 -21.80 -5.61
CA ARG A 61 15.05 -23.24 -5.43
C ARG A 61 14.05 -23.86 -4.44
N ASN A 62 13.72 -23.11 -3.39
CA ASN A 62 12.62 -23.43 -2.49
C ASN A 62 11.40 -22.62 -2.94
N PRO A 63 10.34 -23.26 -3.46
CA PRO A 63 9.19 -22.54 -3.99
C PRO A 63 8.55 -21.61 -2.96
N TYR A 64 8.20 -20.40 -3.39
CA TYR A 64 7.52 -19.44 -2.52
C TYR A 64 6.04 -19.80 -2.35
N HIS A 65 5.50 -19.55 -1.16
CA HIS A 65 4.06 -19.59 -0.96
C HIS A 65 3.42 -18.29 -1.49
N VAL A 66 2.83 -18.37 -2.69
CA VAL A 66 2.20 -17.21 -3.33
C VAL A 66 0.70 -17.23 -3.08
N LYS A 67 0.19 -16.18 -2.45
CA LYS A 67 -1.23 -15.90 -2.30
C LYS A 67 -1.64 -14.83 -3.30
N GLU A 68 -2.47 -15.20 -4.26
CA GLU A 68 -3.06 -14.25 -5.21
C GLU A 68 -4.12 -13.41 -4.49
N LEU A 69 -4.11 -12.11 -4.78
CA LEU A 69 -5.00 -11.13 -4.17
C LEU A 69 -5.93 -10.57 -5.25
N GLN A 70 -7.19 -10.36 -4.88
CA GLN A 70 -8.18 -9.67 -5.71
C GLN A 70 -8.37 -8.24 -5.22
N THR A 71 -9.01 -7.39 -6.04
CA THR A 71 -9.35 -6.02 -5.63
C THR A 71 -10.17 -6.01 -4.32
N SER A 72 -11.02 -7.03 -4.11
CA SER A 72 -11.81 -7.18 -2.88
C SER A 72 -10.96 -7.34 -1.62
N ASP A 73 -9.73 -7.83 -1.75
CA ASP A 73 -8.80 -8.00 -0.63
C ASP A 73 -8.06 -6.70 -0.27
N VAL A 74 -8.16 -5.67 -1.12
CA VAL A 74 -7.46 -4.41 -0.94
C VAL A 74 -8.39 -3.32 -0.40
N SER A 75 -7.97 -2.76 0.71
CA SER A 75 -8.64 -1.70 1.44
C SER A 75 -8.20 -0.30 1.02
N ASP A 76 -9.12 0.66 0.95
CA ASP A 76 -8.85 2.06 0.63
C ASP A 76 -8.31 2.82 1.85
N TRP A 77 -7.00 2.67 2.06
CA TRP A 77 -6.30 3.41 3.11
C TRP A 77 -6.13 4.90 2.78
N LYS A 78 -6.20 5.28 1.50
CA LYS A 78 -6.00 6.66 1.06
C LYS A 78 -7.21 7.51 1.44
N GLN A 79 -8.42 7.01 1.16
CA GLN A 79 -9.66 7.64 1.59
C GLN A 79 -9.70 7.75 3.12
N LEU A 80 -9.39 6.66 3.85
CA LEU A 80 -9.38 6.70 5.31
C LEU A 80 -8.37 7.72 5.86
N ALA A 81 -7.19 7.84 5.25
CA ALA A 81 -6.18 8.84 5.64
C ALA A 81 -6.66 10.28 5.39
N GLN A 82 -7.41 10.52 4.30
CA GLN A 82 -8.03 11.82 4.01
C GLN A 82 -9.13 12.16 5.01
N GLU A 83 -10.00 11.20 5.33
CA GLU A 83 -11.05 11.34 6.34
C GLU A 83 -10.48 11.64 7.72
N ARG A 84 -9.38 10.95 8.09
CA ARG A 84 -8.61 11.22 9.31
C ARG A 84 -7.71 12.47 9.23
N ARG A 85 -7.65 13.14 8.09
CA ARG A 85 -6.87 14.37 7.85
C ARG A 85 -5.38 14.27 8.22
N VAL A 86 -4.82 13.07 8.20
CA VAL A 86 -3.44 12.81 8.67
C VAL A 86 -2.44 13.71 7.96
N LEU A 87 -2.57 13.87 6.64
CA LEU A 87 -1.65 14.67 5.81
C LEU A 87 -1.94 16.18 5.82
N ARG A 88 -3.04 16.63 6.44
CA ARG A 88 -3.39 18.06 6.53
C ARG A 88 -2.79 18.74 7.75
N VAL A 89 -2.32 17.98 8.74
CA VAL A 89 -1.66 18.55 9.91
C VAL A 89 -0.23 18.91 9.54
N ARG A 90 0.09 20.21 9.65
CA ARG A 90 1.38 20.79 9.28
C ARG A 90 2.16 21.33 10.47
N THR A 91 1.55 21.36 11.65
CA THR A 91 2.13 21.89 12.88
C THR A 91 1.91 20.92 14.04
N SER A 92 2.94 20.77 14.87
CA SER A 92 2.87 19.97 16.09
C SER A 92 2.08 20.68 17.19
N GLU A 93 1.78 19.99 18.31
CA GLU A 93 1.19 20.64 19.50
C GLU A 93 2.12 21.74 20.06
N GLU A 94 3.43 21.61 19.86
CA GLU A 94 4.46 22.58 20.26
C GLU A 94 4.63 23.75 19.27
N GLY A 95 3.87 23.75 18.15
CA GLY A 95 3.91 24.82 17.15
C GLY A 95 5.00 24.67 16.08
N GLU A 96 5.73 23.56 16.06
CA GLU A 96 6.79 23.29 15.08
C GLU A 96 6.21 22.84 13.73
N VAL A 97 6.81 23.27 12.63
CA VAL A 97 6.41 22.81 11.29
C VAL A 97 6.83 21.37 11.10
N ILE A 98 5.87 20.52 10.76
CA ILE A 98 6.06 19.08 10.59
C ILE A 98 6.59 18.78 9.19
N ASP A 99 7.79 18.19 9.14
CA ASP A 99 8.35 17.56 7.96
C ASP A 99 8.30 16.04 8.09
N TRP A 100 7.31 15.43 7.42
CA TRP A 100 7.08 13.99 7.42
C TRP A 100 8.26 13.17 6.87
N THR A 101 9.13 13.79 6.06
CA THR A 101 10.27 13.08 5.44
C THR A 101 11.41 12.83 6.44
N LYS A 102 11.45 13.57 7.55
CA LYS A 102 12.49 13.48 8.57
C LYS A 102 12.12 12.54 9.71
N PHE A 103 11.01 11.83 9.62
CA PHE A 103 10.53 10.98 10.71
C PHE A 103 11.38 9.72 10.81
N MET A 104 12.00 9.53 11.98
CA MET A 104 12.80 8.36 12.32
C MET A 104 12.03 7.36 13.18
N SER A 105 11.04 7.82 13.93
CA SER A 105 10.15 6.96 14.70
C SER A 105 8.76 7.55 14.77
N ILE A 106 7.73 6.71 14.60
CA ILE A 106 6.32 7.06 14.77
C ILE A 106 5.74 6.09 15.78
N LYS A 107 5.13 6.62 16.85
CA LYS A 107 4.48 5.86 17.90
C LYS A 107 3.01 6.23 18.00
N LEU A 108 2.17 5.21 18.03
CA LEU A 108 0.72 5.31 18.20
C LEU A 108 0.33 4.61 19.50
N MET A 109 -0.54 5.24 20.28
CA MET A 109 -0.97 4.74 21.59
C MET A 109 -2.48 4.61 21.62
N LYS A 110 -2.98 3.47 22.14
CA LYS A 110 -4.42 3.21 22.24
C LYS A 110 -5.11 4.11 23.27
N VAL A 111 -4.38 4.54 24.29
CA VAL A 111 -4.87 5.43 25.37
C VAL A 111 -5.14 6.85 24.85
N SER A 112 -4.43 7.27 23.81
CA SER A 112 -4.59 8.60 23.20
C SER A 112 -4.94 8.46 21.71
N PRO A 113 -6.16 7.97 21.38
CA PRO A 113 -6.58 7.85 20.00
C PRO A 113 -6.63 9.24 19.37
N GLY A 114 -6.00 9.42 18.21
CA GLY A 114 -5.91 10.72 17.53
C GLY A 114 -4.61 11.51 17.76
N LYS A 115 -3.73 11.04 18.67
CA LYS A 115 -2.36 11.58 18.81
C LYS A 115 -1.35 10.69 18.09
N ILE A 116 -0.47 11.31 17.30
CA ILE A 116 0.70 10.66 16.71
C ILE A 116 1.93 11.22 17.40
N LEU A 117 2.68 10.36 18.07
CA LEU A 117 3.97 10.72 18.66
C LEU A 117 5.06 10.44 17.62
N TYR A 118 5.98 11.38 17.43
CA TYR A 118 7.06 11.21 16.45
C TYR A 118 8.42 11.67 16.99
N LYS A 119 9.48 11.15 16.37
CA LYS A 119 10.87 11.60 16.53
C LYS A 119 11.48 11.87 15.17
N THR A 120 12.28 12.92 15.08
CA THR A 120 13.04 13.26 13.87
C THR A 120 14.50 12.79 13.94
N SER A 121 14.96 12.35 15.11
CA SER A 121 16.28 11.77 15.33
C SER A 121 16.21 10.61 16.32
N HIS A 122 17.04 9.58 16.13
CA HIS A 122 17.18 8.48 17.09
C HIS A 122 17.82 8.93 18.42
N LEU A 123 18.55 10.05 18.41
CA LEU A 123 19.19 10.63 19.60
C LEU A 123 18.24 11.46 20.45
N GLN A 124 17.03 11.74 19.94
CA GLN A 124 16.04 12.53 20.66
C GLN A 124 15.47 11.72 21.83
N GLU A 125 15.58 12.24 23.05
CA GLU A 125 15.06 11.57 24.25
C GLU A 125 13.52 11.51 24.24
N GLY A 126 12.87 12.66 24.00
CA GLY A 126 11.41 12.82 24.00
C GLY A 126 10.75 12.60 22.62
N PHE A 127 9.42 12.43 22.63
CA PHE A 127 8.59 12.44 21.43
C PHE A 127 7.86 13.78 21.32
N SER A 128 7.81 14.36 20.11
CA SER A 128 6.90 15.46 19.78
C SER A 128 5.53 14.92 19.43
N THR A 129 4.47 15.71 19.62
CA THR A 129 3.09 15.24 19.45
C THR A 129 2.35 15.96 18.33
N ILE A 130 1.73 15.18 17.45
CA ILE A 130 0.76 15.66 16.46
C ILE A 130 -0.62 15.30 16.95
N ASN A 131 -1.51 16.28 17.00
CA ASN A 131 -2.90 16.06 17.37
C ASN A 131 -3.82 16.18 16.14
N LEU A 132 -4.43 15.06 15.76
CA LEU A 132 -5.31 14.98 14.61
C LEU A 132 -6.71 15.57 14.88
N ASP A 133 -7.09 15.77 16.14
CA ASP A 133 -8.42 16.25 16.53
C ASP A 133 -8.53 17.78 16.55
N LEU A 134 -7.42 18.52 16.65
CA LEU A 134 -7.41 20.00 16.75
C LEU A 134 -8.10 20.70 15.57
N ASN A 135 -8.11 20.07 14.38
CA ASN A 135 -8.72 20.63 13.18
C ASN A 135 -10.12 20.09 12.87
N ARG A 136 -10.76 19.37 13.80
CA ARG A 136 -12.11 18.82 13.57
C ARG A 136 -13.17 19.77 14.11
N ARG A 137 -14.06 20.27 13.24
CA ARG A 137 -15.35 20.81 13.69
C ARG A 137 -16.05 19.71 14.48
N LYS A 138 -16.62 20.05 15.64
CA LYS A 138 -17.17 19.21 16.74
C LYS A 138 -18.11 18.03 16.38
N SER A 139 -18.34 17.71 15.10
CA SER A 139 -19.50 16.92 14.68
C SER A 139 -19.26 15.44 14.36
N ASN A 140 -18.04 14.92 14.21
CA ASN A 140 -17.89 13.52 13.72
C ASN A 140 -16.84 12.70 14.49
N PRO A 141 -17.19 11.99 15.57
CA PRO A 141 -16.25 11.11 16.29
C PRO A 141 -15.50 10.16 15.34
N LEU A 142 -14.22 9.92 15.61
CA LEU A 142 -13.36 8.92 14.92
C LEU A 142 -13.89 7.48 15.04
N SER A 143 -14.85 7.27 15.94
CA SER A 143 -15.54 6.03 16.21
C SER A 143 -16.43 5.65 15.03
N GLY A 144 -16.01 4.65 14.24
CA GLY A 144 -16.84 4.04 13.20
C GLY A 144 -16.44 4.32 11.75
N LEU A 145 -15.25 4.90 11.49
CA LEU A 145 -14.73 4.95 10.13
C LEU A 145 -14.39 3.53 9.65
N LEU A 146 -15.27 2.98 8.81
CA LEU A 146 -15.08 1.69 8.17
C LEU A 146 -14.07 1.84 7.03
N VAL A 147 -13.10 0.94 7.02
CA VAL A 147 -12.21 0.77 5.89
C VAL A 147 -13.04 0.26 4.72
N ARG A 148 -13.12 1.04 3.64
CA ARG A 148 -13.83 0.63 2.43
C ARG A 148 -12.93 -0.24 1.58
N THR A 149 -13.51 -1.16 0.83
CA THR A 149 -12.81 -1.87 -0.23
C THR A 149 -12.59 -0.93 -1.42
N ILE A 150 -11.44 -1.04 -2.08
CA ILE A 150 -11.16 -0.26 -3.29
C ILE A 150 -12.07 -0.76 -4.42
N GLU A 151 -12.66 0.16 -5.18
CA GLU A 151 -13.41 -0.20 -6.39
C GLU A 151 -12.47 -0.78 -7.45
N ARG A 152 -12.96 -1.72 -8.27
CA ARG A 152 -12.15 -2.32 -9.32
C ARG A 152 -11.63 -1.21 -10.26
N PRO A 153 -10.29 -1.03 -10.38
CA PRO A 153 -9.76 0.06 -11.18
C PRO A 153 -10.15 -0.11 -12.64
N LYS A 154 -10.73 0.93 -13.22
CA LYS A 154 -11.08 1.00 -14.64
C LYS A 154 -9.88 1.50 -15.45
N ILE A 155 -9.74 0.99 -16.66
CA ILE A 155 -8.79 1.54 -17.63
C ILE A 155 -9.49 2.54 -18.54
N SER A 156 -8.75 3.47 -19.14
CA SER A 156 -9.35 4.39 -20.11
C SER A 156 -9.83 3.64 -21.36
N GLU A 157 -10.90 4.12 -21.99
CA GLU A 157 -11.41 3.57 -23.26
C GLU A 157 -10.32 3.49 -24.33
N ALA A 158 -9.47 4.52 -24.43
CA ALA A 158 -8.34 4.53 -25.35
C ALA A 158 -7.37 3.37 -25.09
N LYS A 159 -7.05 3.07 -23.82
CA LYS A 159 -6.17 1.96 -23.44
C LYS A 159 -6.86 0.61 -23.66
N TYR A 160 -8.16 0.52 -23.42
CA TYR A 160 -8.94 -0.70 -23.68
C TYR A 160 -8.92 -1.04 -25.17
N ASN A 161 -9.21 -0.07 -26.03
CA ASN A 161 -9.20 -0.25 -27.49
C ASN A 161 -7.81 -0.61 -28.02
N ASP A 162 -6.76 0.02 -27.49
CA ASP A 162 -5.37 -0.31 -27.81
C ASP A 162 -5.04 -1.77 -27.43
N LEU A 163 -5.45 -2.22 -26.23
CA LEU A 163 -5.25 -3.60 -25.79
C LEU A 163 -6.03 -4.62 -26.64
N LEU A 164 -7.26 -4.29 -27.04
CA LEU A 164 -8.05 -5.13 -27.93
C LEU A 164 -7.46 -5.22 -29.34
N SER A 165 -6.75 -4.19 -29.79
CA SER A 165 -6.09 -4.21 -31.11
C SER A 165 -5.11 -5.39 -31.21
N PHE A 166 -4.38 -5.73 -30.13
CA PHE A 166 -3.48 -6.89 -30.08
C PHE A 166 -4.17 -8.25 -30.20
N CYS A 167 -5.48 -8.31 -29.95
CA CYS A 167 -6.32 -9.51 -30.05
C CYS A 167 -7.05 -9.63 -31.39
N SER A 168 -6.82 -8.69 -32.32
CA SER A 168 -7.54 -8.54 -33.59
C SER A 168 -6.57 -8.43 -34.78
N GLY A 169 -7.09 -8.66 -35.99
CA GLY A 169 -6.31 -8.64 -37.24
C GLY A 169 -5.94 -10.02 -37.79
N ASP A 170 -5.25 -10.04 -38.93
CA ASP A 170 -4.89 -11.28 -39.65
C ASP A 170 -3.74 -12.05 -38.95
N THR A 171 -2.90 -11.34 -38.19
CA THR A 171 -1.83 -11.92 -37.35
C THR A 171 -1.88 -11.34 -35.94
N PRO A 172 -2.83 -11.78 -35.09
CA PRO A 172 -2.97 -11.25 -33.74
C PRO A 172 -1.79 -11.67 -32.86
N VAL A 173 -1.30 -10.73 -32.05
CA VAL A 173 -0.23 -10.99 -31.06
C VAL A 173 -0.76 -11.92 -29.96
N ILE A 174 -2.02 -11.72 -29.57
CA ILE A 174 -2.73 -12.57 -28.61
C ILE A 174 -3.74 -13.41 -29.38
N PHE A 175 -3.35 -14.64 -29.71
CA PHE A 175 -4.20 -15.57 -30.46
C PHE A 175 -4.99 -16.54 -29.57
N HIS A 176 -4.51 -16.82 -28.35
CA HIS A 176 -5.13 -17.83 -27.50
C HIS A 176 -6.50 -17.36 -26.97
N PRO A 177 -7.59 -18.13 -27.15
CA PRO A 177 -8.95 -17.70 -26.78
C PRO A 177 -9.09 -17.29 -25.31
N GLU A 178 -8.44 -18.03 -24.40
CA GLU A 178 -8.48 -17.73 -22.96
C GLU A 178 -7.80 -16.40 -22.62
N HIS A 179 -6.72 -16.06 -23.33
CA HIS A 179 -6.02 -14.80 -23.12
C HIS A 179 -6.87 -13.65 -23.65
N LYS A 180 -7.49 -13.83 -24.83
CA LYS A 180 -8.39 -12.85 -25.42
C LYS A 180 -9.59 -12.54 -24.51
N ALA A 181 -10.22 -13.58 -23.95
CA ALA A 181 -11.34 -13.43 -23.02
C ALA A 181 -10.99 -12.56 -21.78
N PHE A 182 -9.74 -12.64 -21.30
CA PHE A 182 -9.27 -11.78 -20.23
C PHE A 182 -9.27 -10.29 -20.62
N PHE A 183 -8.74 -9.95 -21.81
CA PHE A 183 -8.69 -8.57 -22.29
C PHE A 183 -10.07 -8.00 -22.59
N GLU A 184 -10.97 -8.81 -23.16
CA GLU A 184 -12.37 -8.42 -23.40
C GLU A 184 -13.12 -8.12 -22.10
N GLY A 185 -12.84 -8.86 -21.02
CA GLY A 185 -13.44 -8.70 -19.69
C GLY A 185 -12.81 -7.61 -18.81
N LEU A 186 -11.91 -6.77 -19.34
CA LEU A 186 -11.32 -5.67 -18.58
C LEU A 186 -12.33 -4.53 -18.37
N PRO A 187 -12.46 -4.02 -17.13
CA PRO A 187 -13.35 -2.91 -16.83
C PRO A 187 -12.78 -1.61 -17.42
N HIS A 188 -13.57 -0.91 -18.22
CA HIS A 188 -13.25 0.39 -18.82
C HIS A 188 -14.30 1.45 -18.43
#